data_AF-A0A7W9ZIN1-F1
#
_entry.id   AF-A0A7W9ZIN1-F1
#
_cell.length_a   1.000
_cell.length_b   1.000
_cell.length_c   1.000
_cell.angle_alpha   90.00
_cell.angle_beta   90.00
_cell.angle_gamma   90.00
#
_symmetry.space_group_name_H-M   'P 1'
#
loop_
_entity.id
_entity.type
_entity.pdbx_description
1 polymer ?
#
loop_
_entity_poly.entity_id
_entity_poly.type
_entity_poly.pdbx_seq_one_letter_code
_entity_poly.pdbx_strand_id
1 'polypeptide(L)' 'MIQEKIKKPLAEELLFGRLVHGGAVHVDLKDDALVFDIQPSPRKGGGMEKDRHREPELV' A
#
# COMPACT_ATOMS: atom_id res chain seq x y z
N MET A 1 17.37 -10.33 -7.24
CA MET A 1 17.37 -9.37 -6.12
C MET A 1 16.18 -8.40 -6.07
N ILE A 2 15.39 -8.23 -7.14
CA ILE A 2 14.24 -7.29 -7.13
C ILE A 2 12.93 -7.88 -6.58
N GLN A 3 12.70 -9.19 -6.73
CA GLN A 3 11.44 -9.85 -6.33
C GLN A 3 11.20 -9.83 -4.81
N GLU A 4 12.24 -9.95 -4.00
CA GLU A 4 12.13 -9.97 -2.54
C GLU A 4 11.66 -8.63 -1.96
N LYS A 5 12.08 -7.51 -2.59
CA LYS A 5 11.76 -6.16 -2.12
C LYS A 5 10.29 -5.77 -2.37
N ILE A 6 9.61 -6.46 -3.29
CA ILE A 6 8.21 -6.19 -3.64
C ILE A 6 7.28 -7.18 -2.93
N LYS A 7 7.62 -8.48 -2.90
CA LYS A 7 6.75 -9.52 -2.35
C LYS A 7 6.49 -9.36 -0.85
N LYS A 8 7.53 -9.05 -0.07
CA LYS A 8 7.41 -8.91 1.40
C LYS A 8 6.44 -7.80 1.82
N PRO A 9 6.60 -6.54 1.37
CA PRO A 9 5.68 -5.47 1.78
C PRO A 9 4.25 -5.69 1.27
N LEU A 10 4.08 -6.24 0.06
CA LEU A 10 2.75 -6.54 -0.46
C LEU A 10 2.07 -7.69 0.26
N ALA A 11 2.82 -8.71 0.71
CA ALA A 11 2.25 -9.81 1.46
C ALA A 11 1.61 -9.34 2.78
N GLU A 12 2.24 -8.40 3.49
CA GLU A 12 1.67 -7.82 4.72
C GLU A 12 0.39 -7.03 4.42
N GLU A 13 0.39 -6.22 3.36
CA GLU A 13 -0.78 -5.44 2.94
C GLU A 13 -1.95 -6.33 2.47
N LEU A 14 -1.65 -7.46 1.83
CA LEU A 14 -2.62 -8.45 1.38
C LEU A 14 -3.18 -9.30 2.51
N LEU A 15 -2.37 -9.65 3.51
CA LEU A 15 -2.79 -10.50 4.62
C LEU A 15 -3.49 -9.72 5.74
N PHE A 16 -3.03 -8.51 6.03
CA PHE A 16 -3.47 -7.75 7.22
C PHE A 16 -3.73 -6.26 6.98
N GLY A 17 -3.28 -5.71 5.84
CA GLY A 17 -3.35 -4.28 5.55
C GLY A 17 -4.51 -3.85 4.64
N ARG A 18 -4.22 -2.88 3.77
CA ARG A 18 -5.23 -2.21 2.93
C ARG A 18 -5.75 -3.08 1.78
N LEU A 19 -5.04 -4.13 1.41
CA LEU A 19 -5.38 -5.02 0.29
C LEU A 19 -6.02 -6.34 0.73
N VAL A 20 -6.39 -6.49 2.00
CA VAL A 20 -7.09 -7.68 2.52
C VAL A 20 -8.35 -8.02 1.72
N HIS A 21 -9.04 -7.02 1.20
CA HIS A 21 -10.23 -7.19 0.35
C HIS A 21 -9.95 -7.03 -1.14
N GLY A 22 -8.68 -7.06 -1.54
CA GLY A 22 -8.23 -6.74 -2.89
C GLY A 22 -8.21 -5.25 -3.18
N GLY A 23 -7.77 -4.91 -4.39
CA GLY A 23 -7.52 -3.55 -4.83
C GLY A 23 -6.47 -3.54 -5.93
N ALA A 24 -5.93 -2.36 -6.21
CA ALA A 24 -4.80 -2.18 -7.11
C ALA A 24 -3.61 -1.60 -6.34
N VAL A 25 -2.40 -1.90 -6.83
CA VAL A 25 -1.18 -1.25 -6.36
C VAL A 25 -0.41 -0.77 -7.58
N HIS A 26 -0.07 0.52 -7.59
CA HIS A 26 0.89 1.07 -8.53
C HIS A 26 2.28 1.04 -7.89
N VAL A 27 3.28 0.55 -8.62
CA VAL A 27 4.66 0.47 -8.15
C VAL A 27 5.53 1.30 -9.06
N ASP A 28 6.14 2.34 -8.50
CA ASP A 28 7.05 3.24 -9.19
C ASP A 28 8.46 3.15 -8.62
N LEU A 29 9.44 3.62 -9.39
CA LEU A 29 10.81 3.82 -8.94
C LEU A 29 11.12 5.33 -8.95
N LYS A 30 11.40 5.89 -7.78
CA LYS A 30 11.78 7.30 -7.62
C LYS A 30 13.03 7.37 -6.76
N ASP A 31 14.05 8.08 -7.25
CA ASP A 31 15.33 8.25 -6.54
C ASP A 31 15.95 6.91 -6.09
N ASP A 32 15.93 5.90 -6.97
CA ASP A 32 16.36 4.51 -6.71
C ASP A 32 15.60 3.78 -5.57
N ALA A 33 14.48 4.34 -5.10
CA ALA A 33 13.59 3.75 -4.12
C ALA A 33 12.25 3.31 -4.75
N LEU A 34 11.74 2.16 -4.29
CA LEU A 34 10.40 1.69 -4.68
C LEU A 34 9.34 2.49 -3.94
N VAL A 35 8.38 3.01 -4.67
CA VAL A 35 7.21 3.72 -4.15
C VAL A 35 5.97 2.90 -4.46
N PHE A 36 5.07 2.76 -3.48
CA PHE A 36 3.85 1.97 -3.61
C PHE A 36 2.63 2.86 -3.38
N ASP A 37 1.81 3.04 -4.41
CA ASP A 37 0.49 3.65 -4.28
C ASP A 37 -0.58 2.55 -4.17
N ILE A 38 -1.22 2.45 -3.01
CA ILE A 38 -2.18 1.39 -2.69
C ILE A 38 -3.59 1.93 -2.81
N GLN A 39 -4.34 1.35 -3.75
CA GLN A 39 -5.73 1.70 -4.04
C GLN A 39 -6.64 0.54 -3.61
N PRO A 40 -7.16 0.55 -2.36
CA PRO A 40 -8.03 -0.51 -1.88
C PRO A 40 -9.33 -0.57 -2.68
N SER A 41 -9.82 -1.78 -2.95
CA SER A 41 -11.12 -1.96 -3.60
C SER A 41 -12.24 -1.38 -2.73
N PRO A 42 -13.25 -0.69 -3.29
CA PRO A 42 -14.41 -0.26 -2.52
C PRO A 42 -15.08 -1.48 -1.89
N ARG A 43 -15.01 -1.56 -0.56
CA ARG A 43 -15.52 -2.70 0.20
C ARG A 43 -17.00 -2.93 -0.12
N LYS A 44 -17.35 -4.13 -0.61
CA LYS A 44 -18.73 -4.64 -0.55
C LYS A 44 -19.01 -5.07 0.91
N GLY A 45 -19.21 -4.09 1.79
CA GLY A 45 -19.63 -4.28 3.19
C GLY A 45 -18.59 -3.82 4.22
N GLY A 46 -18.97 -2.83 5.03
CA GLY A 46 -18.33 -2.46 6.30
C GLY A 46 -17.15 -1.48 6.22
N GLY A 47 -17.38 -0.21 6.60
CA GLY A 47 -16.32 0.75 6.93
C GLY A 47 -15.47 0.27 8.11
N MET A 48 -14.17 0.53 8.14
CA MET A 48 -13.52 1.72 8.72
C MET A 48 -12.09 1.85 8.15
N GLU A 49 -11.37 2.96 8.15
CA GLU A 49 -11.62 4.40 8.20
C GLU A 49 -10.22 5.01 7.99
N LYS A 50 -10.07 5.86 6.97
CA LYS A 50 -9.12 6.96 6.79
C LYS A 50 -7.61 6.70 6.93
N ASP A 51 -6.91 6.89 5.81
CA ASP A 51 -5.87 7.92 5.65
C ASP A 51 -5.34 8.54 6.96
N ARG A 52 -4.39 7.86 7.61
CA ARG A 52 -3.56 8.42 8.68
C ARG A 52 -2.07 8.25 8.39
N HIS A 53 -1.67 8.46 7.14
CA HIS A 53 -0.26 8.62 6.81
C HIS A 53 -0.05 9.75 5.81
N ARG A 54 -0.48 10.96 6.20
CA ARG A 54 0.19 12.17 5.76
C ARG A 54 1.26 12.45 6.80
N GLU A 55 2.50 12.06 6.54
CA GLU A 55 3.63 12.66 7.25
C GLU A 55 3.57 14.17 6.96
N PRO A 56 3.42 15.04 7.98
CA PRO A 56 3.61 16.46 7.77
C PRO A 56 5.09 16.69 7.45
N GLU A 57 5.38 17.43 6.37
CA GLU A 57 6.73 17.88 6.07
C GLU A 57 7.32 18.60 7.28
N LEU A 58 8.57 18.26 7.59
CA LEU A 58 9.38 18.85 8.66
C LEU A 58 9.41 20.38 8.47
N VAL A 59 8.83 21.13 9.42
CA VAL A 59 8.99 22.59 9.54
C VAL A 59 10.02 22.89 10.63
#